data_AF-A0A3B8M8V4-F1
#
_entry.id   AF-A0A3B8M8V4-F1
#
_cell.length_a   1.000
_cell.length_b   1.000
_cell.length_c   1.000
_cell.angle_alpha   90.00
_cell.angle_beta   90.00
_cell.angle_gamma   90.00
#
_symmetry.space_group_name_H-M   'P 1'
#
loop_
_entity.id
_entity.type
_entity.pdbx_description
1 polymer ?
#
loop_
_entity_poly.entity_id
_entity_poly.type
_entity_poly.pdbx_seq_one_letter_code
_entity_poly.pdbx_strand_id
1 'polypeptide(L)'
;TAGKPNEPELNASIMRDTLAAFESLSEPGAMAHLAYRWADTDDWKDKVFAPVESSEGSEKSSEYEDDRVARHDTPQYQTEKDHQAAEHSHEGEECLVCAG
;
A
#
# COMPACT_ATOMS: atom_id res chain seq x y z
N THR A 1 17.66 -2.75 0.06
CA THR A 1 17.82 -4.00 -0.71
C THR A 1 16.65 -4.10 -1.69
N ALA A 2 16.81 -4.78 -2.82
CA ALA A 2 15.83 -4.86 -3.91
C ALA A 2 15.62 -6.32 -4.35
N GLY A 3 14.38 -6.78 -4.51
CA GLY A 3 14.12 -8.18 -4.86
C GLY A 3 14.19 -9.12 -3.66
N LYS A 4 14.60 -10.38 -3.89
CA LYS A 4 14.48 -11.46 -2.90
C LYS A 4 15.55 -11.37 -1.79
N PRO A 5 15.24 -11.81 -0.56
CA PRO A 5 16.22 -11.90 0.52
C PRO A 5 17.38 -12.84 0.15
N ASN A 6 18.59 -12.51 0.60
CA ASN A 6 19.79 -13.35 0.45
C ASN A 6 20.22 -13.65 -1.01
N GLU A 7 19.72 -12.89 -2.00
CA GLU A 7 20.13 -13.00 -3.41
C GLU A 7 20.83 -11.71 -3.88
N PRO A 8 22.06 -11.40 -3.42
CA PRO A 8 22.71 -10.12 -3.67
C PRO A 8 22.97 -9.84 -5.16
N GLU A 9 23.20 -10.86 -5.99
CA GLU A 9 23.38 -10.72 -7.43
C GLU A 9 22.09 -10.30 -8.14
N LEU A 10 20.95 -10.85 -7.72
CA LEU A 10 19.63 -10.42 -8.19
C LEU A 10 19.36 -8.98 -7.78
N ASN A 11 19.63 -8.64 -6.52
CA ASN A 11 19.50 -7.27 -6.00
C ASN A 11 20.29 -6.28 -6.87
N ALA A 12 21.57 -6.59 -7.14
CA ALA A 12 22.43 -5.75 -7.94
C ALA A 12 21.95 -5.62 -9.39
N SER A 13 21.36 -6.68 -9.96
CA SER A 13 20.85 -6.68 -11.33
C SER A 13 19.60 -5.82 -11.47
N ILE A 14 18.64 -5.95 -10.53
CA ILE A 14 17.46 -5.08 -10.46
C ILE A 14 17.88 -3.61 -10.38
N MET A 15 18.85 -3.29 -9.52
CA MET A 15 19.34 -1.92 -9.38
C MET A 15 20.00 -1.38 -10.65
N ARG A 16 20.84 -2.18 -11.32
CA ARG A 16 21.47 -1.78 -12.59
C ARG A 16 20.45 -1.48 -13.67
N ASP A 17 19.47 -2.37 -13.86
CA ASP A 17 18.45 -2.21 -14.90
C ASP A 17 17.50 -1.04 -14.59
N THR A 18 17.18 -0.83 -13.30
CA THR A 18 16.40 0.33 -12.86
C THR A 18 17.15 1.63 -13.13
N LEU A 19 18.45 1.69 -12.84
CA LEU A 19 19.25 2.90 -13.05
C LEU A 19 19.45 3.20 -14.54
N ALA A 20 19.49 2.19 -15.40
CA ALA A 20 19.50 2.38 -16.86
C ALA A 20 18.24 3.12 -17.38
N ALA A 21 17.16 3.18 -16.60
CA ALA A 21 15.98 3.97 -16.93
C ALA A 21 16.30 5.48 -17.01
N PHE A 22 17.26 6.00 -16.23
CA PHE A 22 17.67 7.41 -16.33
C PHE A 22 18.35 7.76 -17.65
N GLU A 23 18.93 6.76 -18.32
CA GLU A 23 19.59 6.94 -19.61
C GLU A 23 18.64 6.69 -20.79
N SER A 24 17.59 5.89 -20.59
CA SER A 24 16.70 5.42 -21.66
C SER A 24 15.31 6.06 -21.67
N LEU A 25 14.78 6.49 -20.53
CA LEU A 25 13.48 7.16 -20.44
C LEU A 25 13.66 8.68 -20.59
N SER A 26 13.08 9.24 -21.66
CA SER A 26 13.20 10.67 -21.99
C SER A 26 11.87 11.42 -21.99
N GLU A 27 10.74 10.71 -21.90
CA GLU A 27 9.40 11.30 -21.89
C GLU A 27 8.84 11.33 -20.46
N PRO A 28 8.24 12.46 -20.02
CA PRO A 28 7.54 12.53 -18.75
C PRO A 28 6.44 11.46 -18.66
N GLY A 29 6.49 10.65 -17.59
CA GLY A 29 5.53 9.58 -17.36
C GLY A 29 5.84 8.25 -18.08
N ALA A 30 6.93 8.16 -18.83
CA ALA A 30 7.37 6.89 -19.40
C ALA A 30 7.74 5.88 -18.29
N MET A 31 7.50 4.60 -18.56
CA MET A 31 7.79 3.50 -17.64
C MET A 31 8.52 2.39 -18.39
N ALA A 32 9.47 1.75 -17.71
CA ALA A 32 10.14 0.54 -18.19
C ALA A 32 9.69 -0.66 -17.35
N HIS A 33 9.35 -1.75 -18.01
CA HIS A 33 9.07 -3.02 -17.35
C HIS A 33 10.38 -3.78 -17.12
N LEU A 34 10.63 -4.17 -15.87
CA LEU A 34 11.74 -5.05 -15.53
C LEU A 34 11.28 -6.50 -15.57
N ALA A 35 12.07 -7.38 -16.18
CA ALA A 35 11.71 -8.80 -16.40
C ALA A 35 11.99 -9.70 -15.18
N TYR A 36 11.76 -9.20 -13.96
CA TYR A 36 11.99 -9.94 -12.72
C TYR A 36 10.69 -10.52 -12.16
N ARG A 37 10.75 -11.72 -11.60
CA ARG A 37 9.62 -12.38 -10.93
C ARG A 37 10.01 -12.81 -9.53
N TRP A 38 9.07 -12.68 -8.59
CA TRP A 38 9.27 -13.10 -7.21
C TRP A 38 9.42 -14.62 -7.08
N ALA A 39 8.63 -15.37 -7.83
CA ALA A 39 8.74 -16.81 -7.99
C ALA A 39 8.15 -17.22 -9.35
N ASP A 40 8.39 -18.46 -9.76
CA ASP A 40 7.83 -18.99 -11.01
C ASP A 40 6.31 -19.17 -10.92
N THR A 41 5.82 -19.44 -9.71
CA THR A 41 4.40 -19.56 -9.35
C THR A 41 3.98 -18.48 -8.36
N ASP A 42 2.67 -18.30 -8.22
CA ASP A 42 2.07 -17.32 -7.29
C ASP A 42 1.76 -17.92 -5.91
N ASP A 43 2.15 -19.17 -5.64
CA ASP A 43 1.85 -19.92 -4.41
C ASP A 43 2.38 -19.24 -3.13
N TRP A 44 3.32 -18.30 -3.27
CA TRP A 44 3.76 -17.47 -2.15
C TRP A 44 2.62 -16.61 -1.58
N LYS A 45 1.65 -16.23 -2.43
CA LYS A 45 0.46 -15.46 -2.05
C LYS A 45 -0.41 -16.24 -1.06
N ASP A 46 -0.47 -17.56 -1.21
CA ASP A 46 -1.27 -18.43 -0.33
C ASP A 46 -0.79 -18.40 1.12
N LYS A 47 0.47 -18.06 1.36
CA LYS A 47 1.03 -18.02 2.72
C LYS A 47 1.02 -16.62 3.32
N VAL A 48 1.18 -15.58 2.50
CA VAL A 48 1.26 -14.20 2.98
C VAL A 48 -0.09 -13.51 3.09
N PHE A 49 -1.09 -13.99 2.34
CA PHE A 49 -2.46 -13.48 2.38
C PHE A 49 -3.44 -14.44 3.07
N ALA A 50 -3.01 -15.66 3.42
CA ALA A 50 -3.87 -16.54 4.19
C ALA A 50 -4.13 -15.95 5.59
N PRO A 51 -5.38 -16.00 6.07
CA PRO A 51 -5.65 -15.80 7.48
C PRO A 51 -4.83 -16.81 8.26
N VAL A 52 -4.27 -16.39 9.39
CA VAL A 52 -3.69 -17.32 10.36
C VAL A 52 -4.75 -18.35 10.73
N GLU A 53 -4.53 -19.60 10.35
CA GLU A 53 -5.36 -20.73 10.78
C GLU A 53 -5.46 -20.68 12.30
N SER A 54 -6.68 -20.48 12.80
CA SER A 54 -6.96 -20.49 14.22
C SER A 54 -6.60 -21.88 14.73
N SER A 55 -5.56 -21.98 15.56
CA SER A 55 -5.19 -23.24 16.21
C SER A 55 -6.43 -23.87 16.87
N GLU A 56 -6.60 -25.19 16.75
CA GLU A 56 -7.71 -25.94 17.35
C GLU A 56 -7.92 -25.55 18.82
N GLY A 57 -8.95 -24.74 19.08
CA GLY A 57 -9.24 -24.19 20.41
C GLY A 57 -9.72 -22.74 20.39
N SER A 58 -9.44 -21.99 19.32
CA SER A 58 -9.99 -20.64 19.14
C SER A 58 -11.41 -20.74 18.58
N GLU A 59 -12.37 -20.20 19.31
CA GLU A 59 -13.77 -20.14 18.88
C GLU A 59 -13.88 -19.48 17.50
N LYS A 60 -14.76 -20.04 16.66
CA LYS A 60 -14.95 -19.66 15.27
C LYS A 60 -15.17 -18.14 15.12
N SER A 61 -14.13 -17.40 14.75
CA SER A 61 -14.28 -16.22 13.92
C SER A 61 -13.35 -16.37 12.72
N SER A 62 -13.90 -16.82 11.60
CA SER A 62 -13.28 -16.72 10.27
C SER A 62 -13.25 -15.26 9.77
N GLU A 63 -13.22 -14.32 10.70
CA GLU A 63 -13.26 -12.89 10.46
C GLU A 63 -11.82 -12.44 10.68
N TYR A 64 -11.14 -12.11 9.59
CA TYR A 64 -9.87 -11.40 9.66
C TYR A 64 -10.09 -10.23 10.63
N GLU A 65 -9.29 -10.14 11.68
CA GLU A 65 -9.33 -8.99 12.57
C GLU A 65 -9.06 -7.77 11.70
N ASP A 66 -10.10 -6.96 11.48
CA ASP A 66 -9.98 -5.69 10.79
C ASP A 66 -9.09 -4.80 11.67
N ASP A 67 -7.80 -4.78 11.36
CA ASP A 67 -6.79 -4.02 12.07
C ASP A 67 -6.90 -2.51 11.80
N ARG A 68 -7.82 -2.12 10.91
CA ARG A 68 -8.17 -0.72 10.72
C ARG A 68 -8.88 -0.19 11.96
N VAL A 69 -8.59 1.06 12.28
CA VAL A 69 -9.30 1.79 13.35
C VAL A 69 -10.80 1.83 13.02
N ALA A 70 -11.64 1.72 14.07
CA ALA A 70 -13.08 1.85 13.95
C ALA A 70 -13.45 3.14 13.21
N ARG A 71 -14.44 3.03 12.32
CA ARG A 71 -15.03 4.22 11.68
C ARG A 71 -15.86 4.95 12.74
N HIS A 72 -15.53 6.21 12.98
CA HIS A 72 -16.28 7.09 13.88
C HIS A 72 -17.09 8.09 13.06
N ASP A 73 -18.26 8.47 13.56
CA ASP A 73 -19.08 9.53 12.94
C ASP A 73 -18.42 10.91 13.09
N THR A 74 -17.51 11.06 14.05
CA THR A 74 -16.71 12.28 14.24
C THR A 74 -15.50 12.27 13.30
N PRO A 75 -15.33 13.27 12.42
CA PRO A 75 -14.15 13.41 11.59
C PRO A 75 -12.86 13.39 12.42
N GLN A 76 -11.87 12.64 11.97
CA GLN A 76 -10.57 12.53 12.63
C GLN A 76 -9.54 13.37 11.88
N TYR A 77 -8.93 14.34 12.56
CA TYR A 77 -7.93 15.25 11.99
C TYR A 77 -6.53 14.92 12.52
N GLN A 78 -5.51 15.09 11.68
CA GLN A 78 -4.12 14.84 12.09
C GLN A 78 -3.64 15.88 13.11
N THR A 79 -4.10 17.14 12.97
CA THR A 79 -3.80 18.23 13.91
C THR A 79 -5.04 19.12 14.14
N GLU A 80 -5.01 19.90 15.22
CA GLU A 80 -6.02 20.92 15.51
C GLU A 80 -6.09 22.00 14.40
N LYS A 81 -4.97 22.27 13.73
CA LYS A 81 -4.95 23.20 12.60
C LYS A 81 -5.76 22.66 11.42
N ASP A 82 -5.73 21.35 11.19
CA ASP A 82 -6.50 20.72 10.12
C ASP A 82 -8.00 20.74 10.45
N HIS A 83 -8.35 20.54 11.73
CA HIS A 83 -9.73 20.72 12.21
C HIS A 83 -10.24 22.14 11.91
N GLN A 84 -9.48 23.17 12.31
CA GLN A 84 -9.86 24.57 12.07
C GLN A 84 -9.93 24.93 10.59
N ALA A 85 -9.00 24.42 9.78
CA ALA A 85 -9.02 24.64 8.33
C ALA A 85 -10.24 23.97 7.68
N ALA A 86 -10.61 22.78 8.15
CA ALA A 86 -11.81 22.09 7.70
C ALA A 86 -13.07 22.85 8.13
N GLU A 87 -13.19 23.26 9.39
CA GLU A 87 -14.31 24.10 9.85
C GLU A 87 -14.43 25.37 9.02
N HIS A 88 -13.33 26.11 8.83
CA HIS A 88 -13.36 27.35 8.06
C HIS A 88 -13.74 27.13 6.58
N SER A 89 -13.34 26.01 5.98
CA SER A 89 -13.69 25.68 4.60
C SER A 89 -15.14 25.18 4.44
N HIS A 90 -15.78 24.75 5.53
CA HIS A 90 -17.16 24.24 5.55
C HIS A 90 -18.13 25.19 6.26
N GLU A 91 -17.66 26.33 6.78
CA GLU A 91 -18.49 27.41 7.30
C GLU A 91 -19.20 28.12 6.14
N GLY A 92 -20.41 27.68 5.82
CA GLY A 92 -21.38 28.46 5.05
C GLY A 92 -21.95 27.80 3.81
N GLU A 93 -21.34 26.74 3.27
CA GLU A 93 -21.89 25.97 2.14
C GLU A 93 -21.48 24.49 2.21
N GLU A 94 -22.27 23.61 1.58
CA GLU A 94 -21.87 22.22 1.33
C GLU A 94 -20.61 22.22 0.47
N CYS A 95 -19.53 21.59 0.96
CA CYS A 95 -18.31 21.46 0.18
C CYS A 95 -18.63 20.69 -1.11
N LEU A 96 -18.53 21.37 -2.27
CA LEU A 96 -18.79 20.80 -3.60
C LEU A 96 -17.87 19.61 -3.95
N VAL A 97 -16.83 19.37 -3.15
CA VAL A 97 -15.95 18.21 -3.25
C VAL A 97 -16.47 17.02 -2.43
N CYS A 98 -17.16 17.27 -1.31
CA CYS A 98 -17.67 16.25 -0.39
C CYS A 98 -19.14 15.88 -0.66
N ALA A 99 -19.91 16.75 -1.35
CA ALA A 99 -21.32 16.57 -1.67
C ALA A 99 -21.57 15.73 -2.94
N GLY A 100 -20.69 14.76 -3.22
CA GLY A 100 -20.76 13.90 -4.41
C GLY A 100 -22.14 13.32 -4.69
#